data_AF-A0AAD8IRD0-F1
#
_entry.id   AF-A0AAD8IRD0-F1
#
_cell.length_a   1.000
_cell.length_b   1.000
_cell.length_c   1.000
_cell.angle_alpha   90.00
_cell.angle_beta   90.00
_cell.angle_gamma   90.00
#
_symmetry.space_group_name_H-M   'P 1'
#
loop_
_entity.id
_entity.type
_entity.pdbx_description
1 polymer ?
#
loop_
_entity_poly.entity_id
_entity_poly.type
_entity_poly.pdbx_seq_one_letter_code
_entity_poly.pdbx_strand_id
1 'polypeptide(L)'
;MAWLMIVVSLNVIWLASLCKILLASWSPSRATFLKCSGETSCKKNVLLVIAHPDDESMFFTPTINYLTSIGHNIHILCMSTGNADGIGNIRKEELYQASAILKVPQNQVKILDHPNFQDGFGKVWDCDLLAGIISEEIIANAIDTIITFDRYGVSGHCNHCDVNRGVRRLLRGALQREIDAWELVSTNLWRKYSGPIDIWLSILNSMRCSDKLHCLLNAQPRKSYVAMAQHKSQWVWFRRLFVSFSSYTFVNTLQKIDTEEATLAFHAFKPFLSFLFLIKWNFTTCVLSGRVIAQAALSRGV
;
A
#
# COMPACT_ATOMS: atom_id res chain seq x y z
N MET A 1 -28.48 -11.75 -30.36
CA MET A 1 -28.68 -12.91 -29.44
C MET A 1 -27.46 -13.16 -28.55
N ALA A 2 -26.24 -13.37 -29.08
CA ALA A 2 -25.05 -13.63 -28.26
C ALA A 2 -24.70 -12.50 -27.27
N TRP A 3 -24.78 -11.23 -27.69
CA TRP A 3 -24.48 -10.07 -26.83
C TRP A 3 -25.44 -9.98 -25.62
N LEU A 4 -26.72 -10.30 -25.82
CA LEU A 4 -27.73 -10.30 -24.76
C LEU A 4 -27.39 -11.37 -23.72
N MET A 5 -27.00 -12.57 -24.17
CA MET A 5 -26.57 -13.64 -23.27
C MET A 5 -25.35 -13.24 -22.45
N ILE A 6 -24.35 -12.61 -23.06
CA ILE A 6 -23.16 -12.11 -22.35
C ILE A 6 -23.55 -11.11 -21.27
N VAL A 7 -24.40 -10.13 -21.61
CA VAL A 7 -24.87 -9.11 -20.65
C VAL A 7 -25.63 -9.76 -19.50
N VAL A 8 -26.55 -10.69 -19.78
CA VAL A 8 -27.30 -11.41 -18.74
C VAL A 8 -26.35 -12.20 -17.85
N SER A 9 -25.40 -12.94 -18.43
CA SER A 9 -24.40 -13.70 -17.65
C SER A 9 -23.55 -12.81 -16.74
N LEU A 10 -23.09 -11.66 -17.22
CA LEU A 10 -22.32 -10.71 -16.41
C LEU A 10 -23.15 -10.16 -15.23
N ASN A 11 -24.42 -9.82 -15.46
CA ASN A 11 -25.32 -9.35 -14.41
C ASN A 11 -25.60 -10.45 -13.37
N VAL A 12 -25.79 -11.70 -13.80
CA VAL A 12 -25.97 -12.84 -12.90
C VAL A 12 -24.74 -13.06 -12.04
N ILE A 13 -23.53 -13.03 -12.62
CA ILE A 13 -22.27 -13.17 -11.88
C ILE A 13 -22.11 -12.01 -10.88
N TRP A 14 -22.41 -10.79 -11.30
CA TRP A 14 -22.32 -9.62 -10.43
C TRP A 14 -23.28 -9.73 -9.24
N LEU A 15 -24.53 -10.11 -9.47
CA LEU A 15 -25.53 -10.32 -8.43
C LEU A 15 -25.14 -11.49 -7.50
N ALA A 16 -24.65 -12.60 -8.05
CA ALA A 16 -24.15 -13.72 -7.27
C ALA A 16 -22.96 -13.31 -6.38
N SER A 17 -22.09 -12.42 -6.88
CA SER A 17 -20.97 -11.87 -6.12
C SER A 17 -21.44 -11.00 -4.95
N LEU A 18 -22.45 -10.15 -5.16
CA LEU A 18 -23.08 -9.38 -4.09
C LEU A 18 -23.76 -10.28 -3.06
N CYS A 19 -24.53 -11.28 -3.50
CA CYS A 19 -25.14 -12.26 -2.61
C CYS A 19 -24.08 -12.96 -1.77
N LYS A 20 -22.94 -13.32 -2.37
CA LYS A 20 -21.82 -13.94 -1.62
C LYS A 20 -21.27 -13.02 -0.54
N ILE A 21 -21.12 -11.72 -0.81
CA ILE A 21 -20.72 -10.73 0.20
C ILE A 21 -21.73 -10.66 1.33
N LEU A 22 -23.01 -10.48 1.01
CA LEU A 22 -24.09 -10.36 2.00
C LEU A 22 -24.20 -11.61 2.88
N LEU A 23 -24.07 -12.80 2.27
CA LEU A 23 -24.05 -14.07 2.99
C LEU A 23 -22.78 -14.24 3.83
N ALA A 24 -21.62 -13.77 3.36
CA ALA A 24 -20.39 -13.75 4.15
C ALA A 24 -20.47 -12.75 5.32
N SER A 25 -21.29 -11.70 5.21
CA SER A 25 -21.61 -10.82 6.33
C SER A 25 -22.48 -11.50 7.40
N TRP A 26 -23.29 -12.49 7.00
CA TRP A 26 -24.15 -13.27 7.90
C TRP A 26 -23.48 -14.54 8.43
N SER A 27 -22.48 -15.07 7.72
CA SER A 27 -21.70 -16.24 8.11
C SER A 27 -20.21 -15.85 8.15
N PRO A 28 -19.59 -15.74 9.34
CA PRO A 28 -18.17 -15.42 9.45
C PRO A 28 -17.33 -16.48 8.71
N SER A 29 -16.88 -16.13 7.51
CA SER A 29 -15.92 -16.94 6.76
C SER A 29 -14.71 -17.23 7.64
N ARG A 30 -14.31 -18.50 7.72
CA ARG A 30 -13.12 -18.96 8.45
C ARG A 30 -11.83 -18.58 7.70
N ALA A 31 -11.62 -17.31 7.36
CA ALA A 31 -10.26 -16.87 7.06
C ALA A 31 -9.40 -17.13 8.31
N THR A 32 -8.31 -17.85 8.14
CA THR A 32 -7.31 -18.21 9.16
C THR A 32 -6.25 -17.13 9.35
N PHE A 33 -6.33 -16.05 8.57
CA PHE A 33 -5.37 -14.96 8.61
C PHE A 33 -5.27 -14.38 10.02
N LEU A 34 -4.06 -14.46 10.59
CA LEU A 34 -3.73 -14.03 11.95
C LEU A 34 -4.60 -14.65 13.07
N LYS A 35 -5.30 -15.77 12.81
CA LYS A 35 -5.95 -16.52 13.89
C LYS A 35 -4.90 -17.19 14.76
N CYS A 36 -5.07 -17.06 16.07
CA CYS A 36 -4.19 -17.72 17.04
C CYS A 36 -4.60 -19.18 17.18
N SER A 37 -3.63 -20.09 17.02
CA SER A 37 -3.83 -21.52 17.26
C SER A 37 -3.75 -21.79 18.76
N GLY A 38 -4.89 -21.90 19.43
CA GLY A 38 -4.98 -22.23 20.86
C GLY A 38 -6.15 -21.52 21.56
N GLU A 39 -6.69 -22.11 22.63
CA GLU A 39 -7.90 -21.70 23.38
C GLU A 39 -7.84 -20.32 24.05
N THR A 40 -6.81 -19.50 23.79
CA THR A 40 -6.74 -18.11 24.23
C THR A 40 -6.62 -17.19 23.01
N SER A 41 -7.62 -16.32 22.85
CA SER A 41 -7.65 -15.25 21.84
C SER A 41 -6.48 -14.29 22.05
N CYS A 42 -5.31 -14.53 21.43
CA CYS A 42 -4.19 -13.60 21.50
C CYS A 42 -4.47 -12.39 20.58
N LYS A 43 -4.77 -11.27 21.21
CA LYS A 43 -4.99 -9.99 20.56
C LYS A 43 -3.65 -9.47 20.04
N LYS A 44 -3.48 -9.45 18.71
CA LYS A 44 -2.30 -8.86 18.04
C LYS A 44 -2.45 -7.36 17.83
N ASN A 45 -1.32 -6.67 17.83
CA ASN A 45 -1.20 -5.28 17.38
C ASN A 45 -0.70 -5.25 15.94
N VAL A 46 -1.52 -4.71 15.04
CA VAL A 46 -1.26 -4.64 13.60
C VAL A 46 -1.02 -3.18 13.20
N LEU A 47 0.12 -2.91 12.57
CA LEU A 47 0.46 -1.60 12.02
C LEU A 47 0.16 -1.55 10.53
N LEU A 48 -0.80 -0.73 10.13
CA LEU A 48 -1.07 -0.38 8.75
C LEU A 48 -0.25 0.87 8.37
N VAL A 49 0.71 0.72 7.46
CA VAL A 49 1.54 1.81 6.97
C VAL A 49 1.05 2.27 5.61
N ILE A 50 0.58 3.51 5.53
CA ILE A 50 0.02 4.16 4.33
C ILE A 50 0.81 5.43 3.96
N ALA A 51 0.68 5.88 2.72
CA ALA A 51 1.39 7.06 2.25
C ALA A 51 0.58 8.34 2.50
N HIS A 52 -0.72 8.28 2.28
CA HIS A 52 -1.59 9.46 2.23
C HIS A 52 -2.88 9.30 3.03
N PRO A 53 -3.47 10.42 3.49
CA PRO A 53 -4.83 10.44 3.99
C PRO A 53 -5.81 10.08 2.86
N ASP A 54 -6.56 8.97 3.00
CA ASP A 54 -7.55 8.36 2.09
C ASP A 54 -7.23 6.91 1.72
N ASP A 55 -5.95 6.53 1.76
CA ASP A 55 -5.47 5.19 1.44
C ASP A 55 -6.20 4.10 2.24
N GLU A 56 -6.48 4.35 3.52
CA GLU A 56 -7.16 3.41 4.43
C GLU A 56 -8.59 3.13 3.96
N SER A 57 -9.27 4.16 3.46
CA SER A 57 -10.65 4.11 2.98
C SER A 57 -10.74 3.56 1.56
N MET A 58 -9.78 3.90 0.70
CA MET A 58 -9.78 3.48 -0.70
C MET A 58 -9.32 2.04 -0.89
N PHE A 59 -8.31 1.61 -0.14
CA PHE A 59 -7.61 0.36 -0.43
C PHE A 59 -7.71 -0.69 0.68
N PHE A 60 -7.72 -0.27 1.95
CA PHE A 60 -7.53 -1.20 3.08
C PHE A 60 -8.77 -1.48 3.92
N THR A 61 -9.93 -0.90 3.60
CA THR A 61 -11.15 -1.14 4.39
C THR A 61 -11.52 -2.62 4.57
N PRO A 62 -11.41 -3.51 3.55
CA PRO A 62 -11.64 -4.95 3.77
C PRO A 62 -10.71 -5.54 4.85
N THR A 63 -9.42 -5.18 4.81
CA THR A 63 -8.43 -5.62 5.79
C THR A 63 -8.74 -5.07 7.18
N ILE A 64 -9.01 -3.77 7.30
CA ILE A 64 -9.30 -3.12 8.58
C ILE A 64 -10.57 -3.70 9.21
N ASN A 65 -11.65 -3.83 8.43
CA ASN A 65 -12.90 -4.42 8.91
C ASN A 65 -12.71 -5.85 9.40
N TYR A 66 -11.94 -6.67 8.68
CA TYR A 66 -11.65 -8.05 9.07
C TYR A 66 -10.90 -8.10 10.40
N LEU A 67 -9.77 -7.38 10.50
CA LEU A 67 -8.91 -7.39 11.70
C LEU A 67 -9.64 -6.87 12.94
N THR A 68 -10.40 -5.79 12.81
CA THR A 68 -11.23 -5.27 13.90
C THR A 68 -12.33 -6.28 14.29
N SER A 69 -12.92 -7.00 13.32
CA SER A 69 -13.99 -7.98 13.62
C SER A 69 -13.50 -9.19 14.41
N ILE A 70 -12.22 -9.57 14.26
CA ILE A 70 -11.59 -10.65 15.01
C ILE A 70 -10.88 -10.15 16.28
N GLY A 71 -11.05 -8.87 16.62
CA GLY A 71 -10.62 -8.30 17.89
C GLY A 71 -9.16 -7.83 17.95
N HIS A 72 -8.45 -7.76 16.83
CA HIS A 72 -7.08 -7.22 16.80
C HIS A 72 -7.06 -5.70 16.97
N ASN A 73 -5.95 -5.18 17.50
CA ASN A 73 -5.69 -3.75 17.58
C ASN A 73 -5.06 -3.28 16.27
N ILE A 74 -5.58 -2.20 15.69
CA ILE A 74 -5.05 -1.62 14.46
C ILE A 74 -4.45 -0.27 14.79
N HIS A 75 -3.21 -0.06 14.35
CA HIS A 75 -2.53 1.22 14.36
C HIS A 75 -2.34 1.66 12.92
N ILE A 76 -2.59 2.93 12.61
CA ILE A 76 -2.38 3.51 11.28
C ILE A 76 -1.22 4.49 11.38
N LEU A 77 -0.18 4.25 10.59
CA LEU A 77 0.92 5.19 10.39
C LEU A 77 0.83 5.75 8.97
N CYS A 78 0.43 7.00 8.87
CA CYS A 78 0.38 7.75 7.61
C CYS A 78 1.64 8.59 7.46
N MET A 79 2.42 8.32 6.40
CA MET A 79 3.76 8.87 6.22
C MET A 79 3.78 10.34 5.78
N SER A 80 2.65 10.86 5.27
CA SER A 80 2.51 12.26 4.87
C SER A 80 1.14 12.82 5.24
N THR A 81 1.04 14.14 5.30
CA THR A 81 -0.25 14.84 5.45
C THR A 81 -1.04 14.96 4.14
N GLY A 82 -0.52 14.43 3.02
CA GLY A 82 -1.13 14.62 1.70
C GLY A 82 -1.19 16.08 1.27
N ASN A 83 -0.18 16.89 1.62
CA ASN A 83 -0.20 18.34 1.49
C ASN A 83 0.17 18.87 0.09
N ALA A 84 0.07 18.07 -0.97
CA ALA A 84 0.42 18.51 -2.33
C ALA A 84 -0.38 19.75 -2.77
N ASP A 85 -1.63 19.88 -2.31
CA ASP A 85 -2.53 21.00 -2.62
C ASP A 85 -2.52 22.09 -1.53
N GLY A 86 -1.62 22.02 -0.54
CA GLY A 86 -1.54 22.99 0.58
C GLY A 86 -2.65 22.84 1.65
N ILE A 87 -3.43 21.75 1.63
CA ILE A 87 -4.55 21.49 2.53
C ILE A 87 -4.33 20.29 3.48
N GLY A 88 -3.09 19.94 3.76
CA GLY A 88 -2.72 18.75 4.56
C GLY A 88 -3.34 18.74 5.97
N ASN A 89 -3.53 19.91 6.58
CA ASN A 89 -4.21 20.01 7.88
C ASN A 89 -5.69 19.56 7.82
N ILE A 90 -6.38 19.85 6.71
CA ILE A 90 -7.76 19.39 6.49
C ILE A 90 -7.75 17.88 6.30
N ARG A 91 -6.88 17.36 5.43
CA ARG A 91 -6.76 15.92 5.15
C ARG A 91 -6.38 15.10 6.37
N LYS A 92 -5.57 15.67 7.28
CA LYS A 92 -5.24 15.07 8.58
C LYS A 92 -6.50 14.81 9.40
N GLU A 93 -7.36 15.82 9.53
CA GLU A 93 -8.62 15.69 10.28
C GLU A 93 -9.57 14.71 9.60
N GLU A 94 -9.66 14.75 8.28
CA GLU A 94 -10.47 13.81 7.50
C GLU A 94 -10.06 12.35 7.73
N LEU A 95 -8.76 12.06 7.81
CA LEU A 95 -8.25 10.72 8.15
C LEU A 95 -8.66 10.28 9.56
N TYR A 96 -8.66 11.17 10.56
CA TYR A 96 -9.15 10.83 11.89
C TYR A 96 -10.64 10.48 11.87
N GLN A 97 -11.46 11.25 11.15
CA GLN A 97 -12.89 10.98 11.01
C GLN A 97 -13.15 9.67 10.27
N ALA A 98 -12.42 9.40 9.17
CA ALA A 98 -12.52 8.14 8.44
C ALA A 98 -12.11 6.94 9.28
N SER A 99 -11.01 7.07 10.04
CA SER A 99 -10.52 6.03 10.96
C SER A 99 -11.55 5.70 12.04
N ALA A 100 -12.26 6.68 12.56
CA ALA A 100 -13.34 6.47 13.52
C ALA A 100 -14.49 5.63 12.93
N ILE A 101 -14.88 5.87 11.67
CA ILE A 101 -15.87 5.02 10.94
C ILE A 101 -15.39 3.57 10.82
N LEU A 102 -14.09 3.39 10.60
CA LEU A 102 -13.43 2.09 10.51
C LEU A 102 -13.13 1.46 11.89
N LYS A 103 -13.58 2.10 12.98
CA LYS A 103 -13.39 1.69 14.38
C LYS A 103 -11.91 1.60 14.79
N VAL A 104 -11.07 2.47 14.23
CA VAL A 104 -9.69 2.67 14.66
C VAL A 104 -9.66 3.91 15.57
N PRO A 105 -9.37 3.74 16.88
CA PRO A 105 -9.20 4.84 17.83
C PRO A 105 -8.19 5.89 17.36
N GLN A 106 -8.49 7.17 17.60
CA GLN A 106 -7.66 8.29 17.16
C GLN A 106 -6.22 8.24 17.71
N ASN A 107 -6.03 7.76 18.94
CA ASN A 107 -4.71 7.59 19.55
C ASN A 107 -3.86 6.49 18.87
N GLN A 108 -4.47 5.63 18.05
CA GLN A 108 -3.78 4.62 17.25
C GLN A 108 -3.53 5.11 15.82
N VAL A 109 -3.85 6.37 15.50
CA VAL A 109 -3.63 6.97 14.18
C VAL A 109 -2.55 8.05 14.30
N LYS A 110 -1.39 7.81 13.69
CA LYS A 110 -0.26 8.75 13.65
C LYS A 110 -0.06 9.22 12.21
N ILE A 111 0.00 10.53 12.04
CA ILE A 111 0.13 11.19 10.73
C ILE A 111 1.36 12.06 10.79
N LEU A 112 2.32 11.80 9.90
CA LEU A 112 3.59 12.51 9.87
C LEU A 112 3.51 13.72 8.95
N ASP A 113 4.14 14.80 9.39
CA ASP A 113 4.45 15.96 8.57
C ASP A 113 5.96 16.13 8.54
N HIS A 114 6.60 15.42 7.62
CA HIS A 114 8.06 15.35 7.56
C HIS A 114 8.57 15.93 6.23
N PRO A 115 9.59 16.81 6.21
CA PRO A 115 10.09 17.46 4.98
C PRO A 115 10.66 16.48 3.94
N ASN A 116 11.00 15.26 4.35
CA ASN A 116 11.44 14.19 3.43
C ASN A 116 10.31 13.33 2.87
N PHE A 117 9.08 13.44 3.39
CA PHE A 117 7.92 12.65 2.96
C PHE A 117 6.79 13.53 2.45
N GLN A 118 7.15 14.46 1.56
CA GLN A 118 6.15 15.32 0.94
C GLN A 118 5.41 14.57 -0.15
N ASP A 119 4.10 14.83 -0.23
CA ASP A 119 3.23 14.26 -1.24
C ASP A 119 3.59 14.76 -2.65
N GLY A 120 3.39 13.90 -3.66
CA GLY A 120 3.66 14.18 -5.06
C GLY A 120 4.69 13.26 -5.71
N PHE A 121 4.96 13.50 -6.99
CA PHE A 121 5.84 12.66 -7.83
C PHE A 121 7.28 13.18 -7.93
N GLY A 122 7.59 14.30 -7.28
CA GLY A 122 8.84 15.04 -7.48
C GLY A 122 10.03 14.55 -6.66
N LYS A 123 9.82 13.72 -5.63
CA LYS A 123 10.88 13.32 -4.69
C LYS A 123 10.69 11.88 -4.23
N VAL A 124 11.74 11.08 -4.36
CA VAL A 124 11.80 9.73 -3.78
C VAL A 124 11.98 9.86 -2.27
N TRP A 125 11.18 9.14 -1.50
CA TRP A 125 11.27 9.16 -0.04
C TRP A 125 12.47 8.34 0.45
N ASP A 126 13.14 8.85 1.49
CA ASP A 126 14.30 8.19 2.09
C ASP A 126 13.86 6.90 2.80
N CYS A 127 14.36 5.77 2.28
CA CYS A 127 13.99 4.44 2.73
C CYS A 127 14.61 4.05 4.08
N ASP A 128 15.80 4.58 4.41
CA ASP A 128 16.44 4.32 5.70
C ASP A 128 15.71 5.10 6.80
N LEU A 129 15.31 6.34 6.51
CA LEU A 129 14.49 7.14 7.43
C LEU A 129 13.09 6.54 7.63
N LEU A 130 12.44 6.11 6.55
CA LEU A 130 11.17 5.35 6.61
C LEU A 130 11.30 4.14 7.54
N ALA A 131 12.35 3.33 7.33
CA ALA A 131 12.60 2.15 8.16
C ALA A 131 12.81 2.50 9.63
N GLY A 132 13.58 3.56 9.92
CA GLY A 132 13.82 4.04 11.28
C GLY A 132 12.52 4.42 11.99
N ILE A 133 11.67 5.24 11.36
CA ILE A 133 10.41 5.70 11.94
C ILE A 133 9.43 4.53 12.14
N ILE A 134 9.34 3.61 11.19
CA ILE A 134 8.49 2.41 11.35
C ILE A 134 9.02 1.53 12.49
N SER A 135 10.35 1.41 12.64
CA SER A 135 10.97 0.68 13.76
C SER A 135 10.63 1.30 15.12
N GLU A 136 10.64 2.62 15.23
CA GLU A 136 10.23 3.33 16.45
C GLU A 136 8.77 3.04 16.79
N GLU A 137 7.88 3.11 15.79
CA GLU A 137 6.45 2.86 15.98
C GLU A 137 6.16 1.42 16.41
N ILE A 138 6.94 0.47 15.88
CA ILE A 138 6.88 -0.95 16.24
C ILE A 138 7.19 -1.15 17.72
N ILE A 139 8.27 -0.53 18.20
CA ILE A 139 8.71 -0.66 19.59
C ILE A 139 7.70 0.03 20.51
N ALA A 140 7.28 1.26 20.16
CA ALA A 140 6.38 2.07 20.98
C ALA A 140 5.01 1.42 21.20
N ASN A 141 4.48 0.70 20.20
CA ASN A 141 3.14 0.11 20.25
C ASN A 141 3.15 -1.43 20.36
N ALA A 142 4.32 -2.05 20.56
CA ALA A 142 4.49 -3.49 20.58
C ALA A 142 3.81 -4.19 19.39
N ILE A 143 4.14 -3.74 18.18
CA ILE A 143 3.53 -4.24 16.94
C ILE A 143 3.98 -5.66 16.63
N ASP A 144 3.04 -6.55 16.31
CA ASP A 144 3.28 -7.94 15.92
C ASP A 144 3.26 -8.14 14.40
N THR A 145 2.52 -7.29 13.68
CA THR A 145 2.34 -7.45 12.24
C THR A 145 2.28 -6.11 11.52
N ILE A 146 2.95 -6.00 10.37
CA ILE A 146 2.92 -4.83 9.48
C ILE A 146 2.08 -5.17 8.25
N ILE A 147 1.24 -4.24 7.82
CA ILE A 147 0.51 -4.31 6.53
C ILE A 147 0.80 -3.03 5.76
N THR A 148 1.10 -3.17 4.47
CA THR A 148 1.33 -2.00 3.60
C THR A 148 1.02 -2.32 2.13
N PHE A 149 1.32 -1.40 1.22
CA PHE A 149 1.24 -1.61 -0.22
C PHE A 149 2.28 -2.59 -0.72
N ASP A 150 2.05 -3.23 -1.86
CA ASP A 150 3.09 -3.99 -2.56
C ASP A 150 4.06 -3.08 -3.33
N ARG A 151 5.00 -3.70 -4.05
CA ARG A 151 6.03 -3.00 -4.84
C ARG A 151 5.46 -2.13 -5.96
N TYR A 152 4.23 -2.39 -6.43
CA TYR A 152 3.59 -1.63 -7.49
C TYR A 152 2.73 -0.48 -6.94
N GLY A 153 2.32 -0.52 -5.67
CA GLY A 153 1.63 0.61 -5.04
C GLY A 153 0.23 0.86 -5.60
N VAL A 154 -0.52 -0.22 -5.92
CA VAL A 154 -1.88 -0.25 -6.50
C VAL A 154 -1.97 0.31 -7.92
N SER A 155 -1.56 1.55 -8.13
CA SER A 155 -1.63 2.28 -9.41
C SER A 155 -0.25 2.69 -9.93
N GLY A 156 0.84 2.28 -9.29
CA GLY A 156 2.18 2.78 -9.61
C GLY A 156 2.54 4.07 -8.86
N HIS A 157 1.80 4.45 -7.81
CA HIS A 157 2.09 5.69 -7.09
C HIS A 157 3.44 5.61 -6.38
N CYS A 158 4.34 6.53 -6.70
CA CYS A 158 5.73 6.54 -6.19
C CYS A 158 5.80 6.46 -4.65
N ASN A 159 5.02 7.27 -3.93
CA ASN A 159 4.99 7.25 -2.47
C ASN A 159 4.55 5.88 -1.90
N HIS A 160 3.60 5.19 -2.52
CA HIS A 160 3.19 3.84 -2.09
C HIS A 160 4.34 2.85 -2.27
N CYS A 161 5.03 2.94 -3.42
CA CYS A 161 6.21 2.12 -3.72
C CYS A 161 7.35 2.40 -2.73
N ASP A 162 7.54 3.66 -2.33
CA ASP A 162 8.59 4.05 -1.39
C ASP A 162 8.25 3.58 0.03
N VAL A 163 6.98 3.62 0.45
CA VAL A 163 6.54 2.98 1.71
C VAL A 163 6.86 1.49 1.71
N ASN A 164 6.55 0.76 0.63
CA ASN A 164 6.92 -0.66 0.50
C ASN A 164 8.45 -0.85 0.61
N ARG A 165 9.23 0.03 -0.04
CA ARG A 165 10.71 -0.04 0.01
C ARG A 165 11.23 0.19 1.43
N GLY A 166 10.64 1.12 2.18
CA GLY A 166 10.94 1.37 3.59
C GLY A 166 10.65 0.15 4.47
N VAL A 167 9.48 -0.48 4.33
CA VAL A 167 9.12 -1.70 5.07
C VAL A 167 10.07 -2.85 4.72
N ARG A 168 10.39 -3.08 3.45
CA ARG A 168 11.38 -4.10 3.05
C ARG A 168 12.79 -3.78 3.55
N ARG A 169 13.16 -2.50 3.64
CA ARG A 169 14.43 -2.07 4.21
C ARG A 169 14.50 -2.39 5.70
N LEU A 170 13.43 -2.10 6.43
CA LEU A 170 13.27 -2.45 7.84
C LEU A 170 13.42 -3.97 8.07
N LEU A 171 12.72 -4.80 7.31
CA LEU A 171 12.77 -6.27 7.47
C LEU A 171 14.14 -6.88 7.15
N ARG A 172 14.96 -6.21 6.35
CA ARG A 172 16.36 -6.59 6.10
C ARG A 172 17.32 -6.10 7.18
N GLY A 173 17.01 -4.97 7.79
CA GLY A 173 17.70 -4.53 9.00
C GLY A 173 17.41 -5.57 10.07
N ALA A 174 18.43 -6.04 10.78
CA ALA A 174 18.27 -7.06 11.81
C ALA A 174 17.38 -6.53 12.94
N LEU A 175 16.07 -6.62 12.78
CA LEU A 175 15.14 -6.44 13.87
C LEU A 175 15.38 -7.62 14.81
N GLN A 176 15.66 -7.35 16.08
CA GLN A 176 15.87 -8.40 17.08
C GLN A 176 14.61 -9.26 17.31
N ARG A 177 13.45 -8.78 16.85
CA ARG A 177 12.14 -9.40 17.01
C ARG A 177 11.60 -9.84 15.65
N GLU A 178 11.11 -11.07 15.58
CA GLU A 178 10.39 -11.56 14.41
C GLU A 178 9.07 -10.78 14.27
N ILE A 179 8.92 -10.08 13.15
CA ILE A 179 7.69 -9.35 12.79
C ILE A 179 7.17 -9.89 11.49
N ASP A 180 5.90 -10.26 11.48
CA ASP A 180 5.22 -10.63 10.24
C ASP A 180 4.91 -9.38 9.42
N ALA A 181 5.19 -9.41 8.13
CA ALA A 181 4.85 -8.31 7.24
C ALA A 181 4.07 -8.82 6.02
N TRP A 182 3.04 -8.08 5.65
CA TRP A 182 2.13 -8.41 4.56
C TRP A 182 1.94 -7.21 3.65
N GLU A 183 1.78 -7.47 2.36
CA GLU A 183 1.54 -6.44 1.35
C GLU A 183 0.22 -6.67 0.61
N LEU A 184 -0.47 -5.57 0.30
CA LEU A 184 -1.67 -5.56 -0.51
C LEU A 184 -1.31 -5.77 -1.98
N VAL A 185 -1.77 -6.88 -2.54
CA VAL A 185 -1.50 -7.26 -3.93
C VAL A 185 -2.17 -6.27 -4.89
N SER A 186 -1.36 -5.68 -5.76
CA SER A 186 -1.82 -4.83 -6.86
C SER A 186 -2.49 -5.66 -7.94
N THR A 187 -3.69 -5.23 -8.35
CA THR A 187 -4.45 -5.87 -9.44
C THR A 187 -4.33 -5.06 -10.73
N ASN A 188 -4.41 -5.76 -11.87
CA ASN A 188 -4.51 -5.09 -13.17
C ASN A 188 -5.82 -4.28 -13.30
N LEU A 189 -5.89 -3.38 -14.27
CA LEU A 189 -7.03 -2.47 -14.44
C LEU A 189 -8.37 -3.20 -14.58
N TRP A 190 -8.41 -4.33 -15.28
CA TRP A 190 -9.62 -5.13 -15.46
C TRP A 190 -10.17 -5.66 -14.15
N ARG A 191 -9.30 -6.30 -13.36
CA ARG A 191 -9.67 -6.82 -12.04
C ARG A 191 -10.05 -5.68 -11.10
N LYS A 192 -9.26 -4.60 -11.09
CA LYS A 192 -9.47 -3.41 -10.27
C LYS A 192 -10.85 -2.81 -10.45
N TYR A 193 -11.36 -2.73 -11.67
CA TYR A 193 -12.67 -2.13 -11.95
C TYR A 193 -13.79 -3.15 -12.21
N SER A 194 -13.57 -4.43 -11.90
CA SER A 194 -14.62 -5.47 -12.00
C SER A 194 -15.57 -5.52 -10.80
N GLY A 195 -15.34 -4.66 -9.79
CA GLY A 195 -16.16 -4.56 -8.58
C GLY A 195 -16.21 -5.88 -7.80
N PRO A 196 -17.40 -6.33 -7.38
CA PRO A 196 -17.54 -7.53 -6.55
C PRO A 196 -17.20 -8.82 -7.29
N ILE A 197 -17.15 -8.82 -8.63
CA ILE A 197 -16.82 -10.02 -9.44
C ILE A 197 -15.42 -10.54 -9.09
N ASP A 198 -14.47 -9.64 -8.76
CA ASP A 198 -13.09 -10.01 -8.43
C ASP A 198 -12.95 -10.93 -7.22
N ILE A 199 -14.00 -11.03 -6.38
CA ILE A 199 -14.03 -11.94 -5.24
C ILE A 199 -13.76 -13.38 -5.68
N TRP A 200 -14.40 -13.83 -6.76
CA TRP A 200 -14.26 -15.22 -7.21
C TRP A 200 -12.83 -15.51 -7.66
N LEU A 201 -12.23 -14.60 -8.43
CA LEU A 201 -10.84 -14.72 -8.87
C LEU A 201 -9.86 -14.66 -7.70
N SER A 202 -10.11 -13.79 -6.73
CA SER A 202 -9.27 -13.65 -5.54
C SER A 202 -9.31 -14.90 -4.66
N ILE A 203 -10.51 -15.48 -4.44
CA ILE A 203 -10.68 -16.73 -3.69
C ILE A 203 -10.00 -17.89 -4.43
N LEU A 204 -10.19 -18.01 -5.74
CA LEU A 204 -9.55 -19.04 -6.56
C LEU A 204 -8.02 -18.94 -6.49
N ASN A 205 -7.48 -17.71 -6.52
CA ASN A 205 -6.05 -17.49 -6.39
C ASN A 205 -5.53 -17.84 -5.00
N SER A 206 -6.25 -17.49 -3.92
CA SER A 206 -5.84 -17.83 -2.56
C SER A 206 -5.89 -19.34 -2.29
N MET A 207 -6.87 -20.05 -2.87
CA MET A 207 -6.93 -21.52 -2.74
C MET A 207 -5.75 -22.23 -3.40
N ARG A 208 -5.15 -21.65 -4.44
CA ARG A 208 -3.95 -22.20 -5.10
C ARG A 208 -2.67 -21.94 -4.32
N CYS A 209 -2.63 -20.88 -3.50
CA CYS A 209 -1.43 -20.41 -2.80
C CYS A 209 -1.68 -20.25 -1.29
N SER A 210 -2.13 -21.33 -0.65
CA SER A 210 -2.75 -21.30 0.69
C SER A 210 -1.88 -20.71 1.82
N ASP A 211 -0.55 -20.83 1.75
CA ASP A 211 0.32 -20.45 2.88
C ASP A 211 0.88 -19.03 2.78
N LYS A 212 0.87 -18.43 1.58
CA LYS A 212 1.47 -17.10 1.33
C LYS A 212 0.47 -16.01 1.03
N LEU A 213 -0.77 -16.36 0.68
CA LEU A 213 -1.74 -15.42 0.12
C LEU A 213 -3.12 -15.59 0.76
N HIS A 214 -3.62 -14.54 1.40
CA HIS A 214 -4.90 -14.51 2.08
C HIS A 214 -5.88 -13.55 1.40
N CYS A 215 -7.09 -14.05 1.16
CA CYS A 215 -8.20 -13.27 0.61
C CYS A 215 -9.14 -12.82 1.74
N LEU A 216 -9.25 -11.51 1.96
CA LEU A 216 -10.09 -10.88 2.97
C LEU A 216 -11.29 -10.21 2.29
N LEU A 217 -12.47 -10.80 2.47
CA LEU A 217 -13.72 -10.25 1.94
C LEU A 217 -14.24 -9.12 2.83
N ASN A 218 -14.67 -8.03 2.21
CA ASN A 218 -15.32 -6.96 2.92
C ASN A 218 -16.81 -7.28 3.14
N ALA A 219 -17.15 -7.75 4.32
CA ALA A 219 -18.53 -7.92 4.75
C ALA A 219 -19.32 -6.60 4.84
N GLN A 220 -18.65 -5.44 4.84
CA GLN A 220 -19.29 -4.13 5.00
C GLN A 220 -18.81 -3.11 3.95
N PRO A 221 -19.09 -3.31 2.63
CA PRO A 221 -18.68 -2.38 1.58
C PRO A 221 -19.21 -0.95 1.78
N ARG A 222 -20.38 -0.81 2.40
CA ARG A 222 -20.96 0.50 2.76
C ARG A 222 -20.03 1.29 3.69
N LYS A 223 -19.27 0.63 4.57
CA LYS A 223 -18.30 1.33 5.42
C LYS A 223 -17.17 1.95 4.61
N SER A 224 -16.68 1.29 3.56
CA SER A 224 -15.67 1.88 2.67
C SER A 224 -16.17 3.20 2.07
N TYR A 225 -17.43 3.20 1.62
CA TYR A 225 -18.06 4.40 1.07
C TYR A 225 -18.24 5.51 2.11
N VAL A 226 -18.71 5.18 3.32
CA VAL A 226 -18.92 6.17 4.40
C VAL A 226 -17.59 6.70 4.95
N ALA A 227 -16.57 5.85 5.05
CA ALA A 227 -15.22 6.24 5.47
C ALA A 227 -14.59 7.18 4.43
N MET A 228 -14.66 6.82 3.14
CA MET A 228 -14.16 7.69 2.08
C MET A 228 -14.93 9.02 1.99
N ALA A 229 -16.23 9.02 2.32
CA ALA A 229 -17.02 10.25 2.37
C ALA A 229 -16.60 11.21 3.50
N GLN A 230 -15.83 10.76 4.50
CA GLN A 230 -15.23 11.66 5.51
C GLN A 230 -14.09 12.49 4.93
N HIS A 231 -13.42 12.02 3.86
CA HIS A 231 -12.44 12.78 3.09
C HIS A 231 -13.12 13.78 2.16
N LYS A 232 -13.83 14.75 2.74
CA LYS A 232 -14.67 15.73 2.03
C LYS A 232 -13.90 16.47 0.94
N SER A 233 -12.67 16.88 1.24
CA SER A 233 -11.76 17.57 0.32
C SER A 233 -11.39 16.70 -0.89
N GLN A 234 -11.51 15.38 -0.75
CA GLN A 234 -11.17 14.40 -1.78
C GLN A 234 -12.41 13.69 -2.33
N TRP A 235 -13.63 14.01 -1.88
CA TRP A 235 -14.86 13.31 -2.21
C TRP A 235 -15.48 13.70 -3.56
N VAL A 236 -14.63 13.71 -4.59
CA VAL A 236 -14.92 14.07 -5.97
C VAL A 236 -15.48 12.89 -6.78
N TRP A 237 -16.07 13.18 -7.94
CA TRP A 237 -16.84 12.21 -8.73
C TRP A 237 -16.07 10.92 -9.04
N PHE A 238 -14.80 11.00 -9.44
CA PHE A 238 -14.03 9.82 -9.81
C PHE A 238 -13.67 8.94 -8.60
N ARG A 239 -13.52 9.53 -7.40
CA ARG A 239 -13.32 8.74 -6.17
C ARG A 239 -14.60 8.03 -5.75
N ARG A 240 -15.76 8.64 -5.97
CA ARG A 240 -17.08 7.97 -5.76
C ARG A 240 -17.25 6.78 -6.69
N LEU A 241 -16.85 6.92 -7.95
CA LEU A 241 -16.84 5.80 -8.91
C LEU A 241 -15.84 4.74 -8.48
N PHE A 242 -14.63 5.14 -8.08
CA PHE A 242 -13.62 4.20 -7.58
C PHE A 242 -14.17 3.39 -6.41
N VAL A 243 -14.67 4.01 -5.34
CA VAL A 243 -15.16 3.25 -4.18
C VAL A 243 -16.39 2.41 -4.54
N SER A 244 -17.23 2.85 -5.48
CA SER A 244 -18.40 2.06 -5.90
C SER A 244 -18.04 0.81 -6.72
N PHE A 245 -17.03 0.90 -7.58
CA PHE A 245 -16.74 -0.12 -8.60
C PHE A 245 -15.38 -0.80 -8.47
N SER A 246 -14.55 -0.36 -7.54
CA SER A 246 -13.23 -0.94 -7.31
C SER A 246 -13.33 -2.28 -6.60
N SER A 247 -12.56 -3.27 -7.02
CA SER A 247 -12.43 -4.55 -6.31
C SER A 247 -11.89 -4.36 -4.90
N TYR A 248 -11.05 -3.34 -4.66
CA TYR A 248 -10.52 -3.02 -3.33
C TYR A 248 -11.60 -2.66 -2.30
N THR A 249 -12.80 -2.27 -2.75
CA THR A 249 -13.94 -2.07 -1.85
C THR A 249 -14.49 -3.40 -1.33
N PHE A 250 -14.36 -4.48 -2.11
CA PHE A 250 -15.03 -5.76 -1.86
C PHE A 250 -14.08 -6.84 -1.35
N VAL A 251 -12.81 -6.79 -1.74
CA VAL A 251 -11.81 -7.79 -1.38
C VAL A 251 -10.41 -7.19 -1.29
N ASN A 252 -9.66 -7.60 -0.28
CA ASN A 252 -8.21 -7.43 -0.26
C ASN A 252 -7.53 -8.78 -0.38
N THR A 253 -6.49 -8.85 -1.19
CA THR A 253 -5.58 -9.99 -1.25
C THR A 253 -4.27 -9.57 -0.62
N LEU A 254 -3.90 -10.20 0.49
CA LEU A 254 -2.66 -9.93 1.21
C LEU A 254 -1.65 -11.05 0.95
N GLN A 255 -0.41 -10.67 0.67
CA GLN A 255 0.70 -11.61 0.47
C GLN A 255 1.77 -11.40 1.53
N LYS A 256 2.35 -12.48 2.06
CA LYS A 256 3.46 -12.38 3.02
C LYS A 256 4.69 -11.84 2.31
N ILE A 257 5.37 -10.89 2.94
CA ILE A 257 6.63 -10.35 2.42
C ILE A 257 7.74 -11.34 2.77
N ASP A 258 8.28 -12.03 1.77
CA ASP A 258 9.42 -12.93 1.94
C ASP A 258 10.72 -12.14 2.23
N THR A 259 11.35 -12.41 3.38
CA THR A 259 12.57 -11.73 3.83
C THR A 259 13.78 -12.03 2.93
N GLU A 260 13.82 -13.20 2.28
CA GLU A 260 14.92 -13.62 1.39
C GLU A 260 14.93 -12.89 0.04
N GLU A 261 13.77 -12.65 -0.58
CA GLU A 261 13.66 -11.84 -1.80
C GLU A 261 14.04 -10.37 -1.56
N ALA A 262 13.81 -9.87 -0.35
CA ALA A 262 14.28 -8.54 0.01
C ALA A 262 15.82 -8.50 -0.06
N THR A 263 16.51 -9.54 0.41
CA THR A 263 17.97 -9.63 0.50
C THR A 263 18.64 -9.79 -0.87
N LEU A 264 18.06 -10.60 -1.77
CA LEU A 264 18.61 -10.84 -3.13
C LEU A 264 18.63 -9.58 -4.02
N ALA A 265 17.61 -8.73 -3.92
CA ALA A 265 17.58 -7.46 -4.66
C ALA A 265 18.70 -6.49 -4.24
N PHE A 266 19.17 -6.57 -2.99
CA PHE A 266 20.27 -5.73 -2.49
C PHE A 266 21.64 -6.20 -3.00
N HIS A 267 21.86 -7.53 -3.09
CA HIS A 267 23.08 -8.09 -3.69
C HIS A 267 23.17 -7.83 -5.19
N ALA A 268 22.05 -7.81 -5.91
CA ALA A 268 22.00 -7.43 -7.32
C ALA A 268 22.29 -5.92 -7.55
N PHE A 269 22.05 -5.06 -6.55
CA PHE A 269 22.27 -3.61 -6.66
C PHE A 269 23.68 -3.14 -6.24
N LYS A 270 24.41 -3.91 -5.43
CA LYS A 270 25.81 -3.61 -5.07
C LYS A 270 26.76 -3.44 -6.28
N PRO A 271 26.71 -4.27 -7.34
CA PRO A 271 27.57 -4.06 -8.50
C PRO A 271 27.04 -2.96 -9.44
N PHE A 272 25.75 -2.63 -9.43
CA PHE A 272 25.16 -1.62 -10.32
C PHE A 272 25.46 -0.17 -9.88
N LEU A 273 25.53 0.09 -8.56
CA LEU A 273 25.92 1.39 -8.02
C LEU A 273 27.41 1.72 -8.27
N SER A 274 28.28 0.71 -8.24
CA SER A 274 29.70 0.86 -8.59
C SER A 274 29.90 1.16 -10.08
N PHE A 275 29.04 0.61 -10.94
CA PHE A 275 29.10 0.84 -12.39
C PHE A 275 28.53 2.20 -12.80
N LEU A 276 27.45 2.67 -12.17
CA LEU A 276 26.90 4.01 -12.43
C LEU A 276 27.79 5.15 -11.88
N PHE A 277 28.54 4.93 -10.78
CA PHE A 277 29.54 5.91 -10.32
C PHE A 277 30.73 6.02 -11.30
N LEU A 278 31.14 4.92 -11.94
CA LEU A 278 32.18 4.94 -12.97
C LEU A 278 31.74 5.66 -14.26
N ILE A 279 30.48 5.47 -14.67
CA ILE A 279 29.93 6.11 -15.88
C ILE A 279 29.71 7.62 -15.67
N LYS A 280 29.32 8.06 -14.46
CA LYS A 280 29.17 9.49 -14.15
C LYS A 280 30.52 10.21 -14.02
N TRP A 281 31.56 9.53 -13.54
CA TRP A 281 32.91 10.10 -13.47
C TRP A 281 33.51 10.31 -14.87
N ASN A 282 33.33 9.38 -15.80
CA ASN A 282 33.87 9.49 -17.17
C ASN A 282 33.15 10.51 -18.06
N PHE A 283 31.88 10.84 -17.78
CA PHE A 283 31.18 11.90 -18.54
C PHE A 283 31.56 13.32 -18.09
N THR A 284 32.01 13.49 -16.84
CA THR A 284 32.37 14.82 -16.32
C THR A 284 33.79 15.24 -16.73
N THR A 285 34.71 14.29 -16.91
CA THR A 285 36.06 14.56 -17.42
C THR A 285 36.13 14.78 -18.93
N CYS A 286 35.19 14.23 -19.72
CA CYS A 286 35.18 14.44 -21.17
C CYS A 286 34.63 15.83 -21.57
N VAL A 287 33.67 16.38 -20.83
CA VAL A 287 33.05 17.69 -21.14
C VAL A 287 33.89 18.88 -20.66
N LEU A 288 34.81 18.69 -19.71
CA LEU A 288 35.74 19.74 -19.25
C LEU A 288 37.06 19.81 -20.07
N SER A 289 37.36 18.83 -20.92
CA SER A 289 38.53 18.88 -21.83
C SER A 289 38.23 19.52 -23.20
N GLY A 290 36.96 19.73 -23.54
CA GLY A 290 36.51 20.26 -24.84
C GLY A 290 36.40 21.79 -24.94
N ARG A 291 36.86 22.57 -23.96
CA ARG A 291 36.74 24.05 -23.95
C ARG A 291 38.05 24.83 -23.78
N VAL A 292 39.21 24.22 -24.04
CA VAL A 292 40.51 24.92 -23.98
C VAL A 292 41.28 24.92 -25.32
N ILE A 293 40.78 24.28 -26.38
CA ILE A 293 41.41 24.33 -27.71
C ILE A 293 40.63 25.28 -28.64
N ALA A 294 40.55 26.55 -28.24
CA ALA A 294 40.05 27.63 -29.10
C ALA A 294 40.64 28.99 -28.70
N GLN A 295 41.94 29.06 -28.40
CA GLN A 295 42.65 30.33 -28.24
C GLN A 295 44.19 30.15 -28.25
N ALA A 296 44.74 29.55 -29.32
CA ALA A 296 46.20 29.49 -29.52
C ALA A 296 46.59 29.30 -30.98
N ALA A 297 45.96 30.02 -31.91
CA ALA A 297 46.36 30.02 -33.32
C ALA A 297 46.15 31.42 -33.93
N LEU A 298 46.79 32.43 -33.36
CA LEU A 298 47.00 33.76 -33.97
C LEU A 298 48.22 34.40 -33.30
N SER A 299 49.41 33.92 -33.64
CA SER A 299 50.66 34.70 -33.70
C SER A 299 51.83 33.79 -34.09
N ARG A 300 52.60 34.23 -35.09
CA ARG A 300 53.74 33.59 -35.80
C ARG A 300 53.31 32.61 -36.91
N GLY A 301 53.48 32.84 -38.21
CA GLY A 301 54.17 33.88 -38.99
C GLY A 301 54.92 33.24 -40.16
N VAL A 302 54.35 33.30 -41.38
CA VAL A 302 54.97 33.49 -42.72
C VAL A 302 53.85 34.01 -43.62
#